data_AF-S8G7W8-F1
#
_entry.id   AF-S8G7W8-F1
#
_cell.length_a   1.000
_cell.length_b   1.000
_cell.length_c   1.000
_cell.angle_alpha   90.00
_cell.angle_beta   90.00
_cell.angle_gamma   90.00
#
_symmetry.space_group_name_H-M   'P 1'
#
loop_
_entity.id
_entity.type
_entity.pdbx_description
1 polymer ?
#
loop_
_entity_poly.entity_id
_entity_poly.type
_entity_poly.pdbx_seq_one_letter_code
_entity_poly.pdbx_strand_id
1 'polypeptide(L)'
;MTTPLFAEFPELSHLSREDLQELLLDPIYFQAIFHSLSQVQSLYQAQAELGGANETIARNNLALQESLFHLRDDTKAAFDEAKSLEARWKDVEKEQKEVYQRFTPQFLLMRLRHATIAQDDLSEARASEFVQASSAEPVPIAANGKEIDDFVKEFKELRKVYHKRVMWGDRWSAGQVAWRDD
;
A
#
# COMPACT_ATOMS: atom_id res chain seq x y z
N MET A 1 -59.51 -27.08 57.75
CA MET A 1 -58.99 -25.93 58.53
C MET A 1 -57.66 -25.53 57.91
N THR A 2 -57.54 -24.29 57.43
CA THR A 2 -56.29 -23.77 56.85
C THR A 2 -55.31 -23.47 57.97
N THR A 3 -54.39 -24.40 58.23
CA THR A 3 -53.23 -24.16 59.09
C THR A 3 -52.26 -23.20 58.38
N PRO A 4 -51.43 -22.43 59.11
CA PRO A 4 -50.44 -21.54 58.51
C PRO A 4 -49.49 -22.25 57.53
N LEU A 5 -49.21 -23.54 57.76
CA LEU A 5 -48.43 -24.38 56.85
C LEU A 5 -49.08 -24.50 55.45
N PHE A 6 -50.40 -24.68 55.37
CA PHE A 6 -51.10 -24.78 54.09
C PHE A 6 -51.36 -23.43 53.41
N ALA A 7 -51.17 -22.33 54.15
CA ALA A 7 -51.18 -20.98 53.56
C ALA A 7 -49.85 -20.68 52.84
N GLU A 8 -48.72 -21.13 53.40
CA GLU A 8 -47.41 -20.99 52.78
C GLU A 8 -47.14 -22.07 51.73
N PHE A 9 -47.66 -23.30 51.93
CA PHE A 9 -47.47 -24.44 51.05
C PHE A 9 -48.82 -25.05 50.65
N PRO A 10 -49.59 -24.38 49.76
CA PRO A 10 -50.89 -24.86 49.31
C PRO A 10 -50.79 -26.21 48.58
N GLU A 11 -49.62 -26.51 48.01
CA GLU A 11 -49.32 -27.78 47.37
C GLU A 11 -49.36 -28.98 48.33
N LEU A 12 -49.29 -28.77 49.64
CA LEU A 12 -49.40 -29.86 50.63
C LEU A 12 -50.84 -30.07 51.15
N SER A 13 -51.79 -29.22 50.75
CA SER A 13 -53.15 -29.21 51.30
C SER A 13 -54.01 -30.41 50.90
N HIS A 14 -53.60 -31.15 49.87
CA HIS A 14 -54.29 -32.35 49.38
C HIS A 14 -53.78 -33.66 50.01
N LEU A 15 -52.70 -33.60 50.80
CA LEU A 15 -52.10 -34.75 51.47
C LEU A 15 -52.75 -35.00 52.84
N SER A 16 -52.92 -36.27 53.21
CA SER A 16 -53.45 -36.64 54.52
C SER A 16 -52.44 -36.41 55.63
N ARG A 17 -52.88 -36.49 56.90
CA ARG A 17 -51.98 -36.35 58.05
C ARG A 17 -50.99 -37.51 58.12
N GLU A 18 -51.44 -38.71 57.78
CA GLU A 18 -50.61 -39.90 57.68
C GLU A 18 -49.53 -39.71 56.61
N ASP A 19 -49.90 -39.19 55.42
CA ASP A 19 -48.95 -38.89 54.34
C ASP A 19 -47.91 -37.84 54.75
N LEU A 20 -48.33 -36.80 55.47
CA LEU A 20 -47.40 -35.76 55.95
C LEU A 20 -46.44 -36.28 57.02
N GLN A 21 -46.85 -37.25 57.83
CA GLN A 21 -46.00 -37.91 58.81
C GLN A 21 -45.01 -38.88 58.13
N GLU A 22 -45.48 -39.60 57.11
CA GLU A 22 -44.64 -40.48 56.29
C GLU A 22 -43.62 -39.67 55.46
N LEU A 23 -44.00 -38.50 54.95
CA LEU A 23 -43.12 -37.53 54.30
C LEU A 23 -41.96 -37.06 55.19
N LEU A 24 -42.18 -37.00 56.50
CA LEU A 24 -41.18 -36.60 57.50
C LEU A 24 -40.25 -37.75 57.90
N LEU A 25 -40.69 -39.00 57.74
CA LEU A 25 -39.99 -40.21 58.17
C LEU A 25 -39.26 -40.92 57.02
N ASP A 26 -39.78 -40.83 55.79
CA ASP A 26 -39.20 -41.42 54.58
C ASP A 26 -38.61 -40.35 53.64
N PRO A 27 -37.27 -40.24 53.56
CA PRO A 27 -36.59 -39.30 52.66
C PRO A 27 -36.89 -39.55 51.16
N ILE A 28 -37.16 -40.79 50.77
CA ILE A 28 -37.44 -41.13 49.37
C ILE A 28 -38.83 -40.63 48.99
N TYR A 29 -39.81 -40.83 49.86
CA TYR A 29 -41.16 -40.30 49.66
C TYR A 29 -41.17 -38.77 49.63
N PHE A 30 -40.40 -38.11 50.51
CA PHE A 30 -40.20 -36.66 50.44
C PHE A 30 -39.62 -36.21 49.10
N GLN A 31 -38.56 -36.86 48.60
CA GLN A 31 -37.98 -36.50 47.31
C GLN A 31 -38.98 -36.71 46.17
N ALA A 32 -39.74 -37.81 46.17
CA ALA A 32 -40.75 -38.07 45.14
C ALA A 32 -41.81 -36.97 45.08
N ILE A 33 -42.32 -36.51 46.23
CA ILE A 33 -43.27 -35.40 46.32
C ILE A 33 -42.60 -34.08 45.94
N PHE A 34 -41.38 -33.81 46.39
CA PHE A 34 -40.64 -32.60 46.04
C PHE A 34 -40.42 -32.46 44.52
N HIS A 35 -40.03 -33.55 43.85
CA HIS A 35 -39.85 -33.59 42.40
C HIS A 35 -41.17 -33.62 41.61
N SER A 36 -42.31 -33.88 42.26
CA SER A 36 -43.63 -33.80 41.63
C SER A 36 -44.22 -32.39 41.68
N LEU A 37 -43.70 -31.50 42.54
CA LEU A 37 -44.14 -30.11 42.63
C LEU A 37 -43.94 -29.39 41.29
N SER A 38 -44.98 -28.69 40.84
CA SER A 38 -45.00 -28.00 39.55
C SER A 38 -43.88 -26.96 39.42
N GLN A 39 -43.61 -26.22 40.51
CA GLN A 39 -42.54 -25.23 40.55
C GLN A 39 -41.17 -25.88 40.38
N VAL A 40 -40.92 -27.00 41.06
CA VAL A 40 -39.65 -27.74 40.98
C VAL A 40 -39.44 -28.33 39.58
N GLN A 41 -40.49 -28.90 38.97
CA GLN A 41 -40.44 -29.38 37.58
C GLN A 41 -40.13 -28.25 36.60
N SER A 42 -40.78 -27.08 36.77
CA SER A 42 -40.52 -25.91 35.92
C SER A 42 -39.09 -25.40 36.05
N LEU A 43 -38.51 -25.46 37.26
CA LEU A 43 -37.11 -25.09 37.50
C LEU A 43 -36.13 -26.06 36.82
N TYR A 44 -36.38 -27.38 36.91
CA TYR A 44 -35.55 -28.35 36.20
C TYR A 44 -35.64 -28.20 34.69
N GLN A 45 -36.84 -27.94 34.16
CA GLN A 45 -37.02 -27.70 32.74
C GLN A 45 -36.27 -26.44 32.30
N ALA A 46 -36.42 -25.32 33.02
CA ALA A 46 -35.70 -24.09 32.74
C ALA A 46 -34.17 -24.28 32.81
N GLN A 47 -33.67 -25.03 33.79
CA GLN A 47 -32.25 -25.36 33.92
C GLN A 47 -31.75 -26.18 32.72
N ALA A 48 -32.51 -27.19 32.29
CA ALA A 48 -32.16 -28.03 31.14
C ALA A 48 -32.16 -27.22 29.84
N GLU A 49 -33.15 -26.35 29.64
CA GLU A 49 -33.26 -25.46 28.49
C GLU A 49 -32.07 -24.48 28.43
N LEU A 50 -31.74 -23.83 29.55
CA LEU A 50 -30.57 -22.95 29.65
C LEU A 50 -29.26 -23.69 29.41
N GLY A 51 -29.14 -24.91 29.95
CA GLY A 51 -27.98 -25.78 29.73
C GLY A 51 -27.80 -26.12 28.25
N GLY A 52 -28.86 -26.56 27.58
CA GLY A 52 -28.82 -26.89 26.15
C GLY A 52 -28.57 -25.68 25.25
N ALA A 53 -29.13 -24.52 25.59
CA ALA A 53 -28.86 -23.26 24.90
C ALA A 53 -27.38 -22.86 25.02
N ASN A 54 -26.82 -22.93 26.23
CA ASN A 54 -25.41 -22.60 26.46
C ASN A 54 -24.46 -23.57 25.74
N GLU A 55 -24.78 -24.86 25.75
CA GLU A 55 -24.00 -25.87 25.03
C GLU A 55 -24.02 -25.62 23.52
N THR A 56 -25.18 -25.23 22.97
CA THR A 56 -25.32 -24.91 21.55
C THR A 56 -24.49 -23.68 21.19
N ILE A 57 -24.50 -22.64 22.02
CA ILE A 57 -23.66 -21.44 21.83
C ILE A 57 -22.17 -21.84 21.88
N ALA A 58 -21.76 -22.65 22.84
CA ALA A 58 -20.38 -23.11 22.97
C ALA A 58 -19.94 -23.91 21.73
N ARG A 59 -20.78 -24.82 21.22
CA ARG A 59 -20.51 -25.57 19.98
C ARG A 59 -20.37 -24.65 18.78
N ASN A 60 -21.23 -23.65 18.63
CA ASN A 60 -21.15 -22.69 17.54
C ASN A 60 -19.86 -21.84 17.62
N ASN A 61 -19.48 -21.40 18.82
CA ASN A 61 -18.24 -20.65 19.02
C ASN A 61 -17.01 -21.48 18.63
N LEU A 62 -16.96 -22.75 19.05
CA LEU A 62 -15.88 -23.66 18.69
C LEU A 62 -15.83 -23.95 17.19
N ALA A 63 -16.99 -24.11 16.54
CA ALA A 63 -17.07 -24.34 15.09
C ALA A 63 -16.56 -23.13 14.28
N LEU A 64 -16.81 -21.91 14.76
CA LEU A 64 -16.35 -20.69 14.09
C LEU A 64 -14.88 -20.36 14.34
N GLN A 65 -14.32 -20.86 15.45
CA GLN A 65 -12.98 -20.52 15.92
C GLN A 65 -11.92 -20.73 14.82
N GLU A 66 -11.87 -21.92 14.22
CA GLU A 66 -10.86 -22.25 13.20
C GLU A 66 -10.97 -21.35 11.97
N SER A 67 -12.18 -21.14 11.45
CA SER A 67 -12.42 -20.27 10.30
C SER A 67 -11.98 -18.81 10.55
N LEU A 68 -12.21 -18.31 11.77
CA LEU A 68 -11.79 -16.96 12.17
C LEU A 68 -10.27 -16.85 12.31
N PHE A 69 -9.60 -17.89 12.80
CA PHE A 69 -8.14 -17.94 12.84
C PHE A 69 -7.54 -17.92 11.44
N HIS A 70 -8.05 -18.75 10.52
CA HIS A 70 -7.63 -18.73 9.12
C HIS A 70 -7.85 -17.38 8.46
N LEU A 71 -9.04 -16.80 8.60
CA LEU A 71 -9.35 -15.49 8.03
C LEU A 71 -8.40 -14.39 8.56
N ARG A 72 -8.09 -14.43 9.85
CA ARG A 72 -7.16 -13.49 10.47
C ARG A 72 -5.75 -13.65 9.91
N ASP A 73 -5.28 -14.88 9.79
CA ASP A 73 -3.92 -15.17 9.33
C ASP A 73 -3.77 -14.81 7.83
N ASP A 74 -4.79 -15.09 7.01
CA ASP A 74 -4.85 -14.68 5.60
C ASP A 74 -4.85 -13.15 5.45
N THR A 75 -5.68 -12.47 6.25
CA THR A 75 -5.74 -11.00 6.25
C THR A 75 -4.40 -10.39 6.65
N LYS A 76 -3.73 -10.99 7.64
CA LYS A 76 -2.41 -10.56 8.07
C LYS A 76 -1.37 -10.76 6.96
N ALA A 77 -1.36 -11.93 6.32
CA ALA A 77 -0.43 -12.21 5.21
C ALA A 77 -0.63 -11.22 4.06
N ALA A 78 -1.87 -10.96 3.66
CA ALA A 78 -2.19 -9.99 2.61
C ALA A 78 -1.77 -8.56 2.99
N PHE A 79 -1.96 -8.17 4.26
CA PHE A 79 -1.52 -6.87 4.76
C PHE A 79 0.01 -6.74 4.74
N ASP A 80 0.72 -7.76 5.22
CA ASP A 80 2.18 -7.79 5.24
C ASP A 80 2.75 -7.74 3.82
N GLU A 81 2.14 -8.46 2.87
CA GLU A 81 2.49 -8.40 1.45
C GLU A 81 2.28 -6.99 0.88
N ALA A 82 1.10 -6.39 1.10
CA ALA A 82 0.80 -5.04 0.65
C ALA A 82 1.79 -4.00 1.21
N LYS A 83 2.19 -4.15 2.48
CA LYS A 83 3.20 -3.28 3.10
C LYS A 83 4.59 -3.48 2.50
N SER A 84 4.95 -4.71 2.15
CA SER A 84 6.22 -4.98 1.46
C SER A 84 6.24 -4.37 0.06
N LEU A 85 5.12 -4.44 -0.67
CA LEU A 85 4.97 -3.82 -1.99
C LEU A 85 5.00 -2.29 -1.90
N GLU A 86 4.38 -1.70 -0.88
CA GLU A 86 4.45 -0.26 -0.63
C GLU A 86 5.90 0.20 -0.38
N ALA A 87 6.67 -0.58 0.38
CA ALA A 87 8.09 -0.29 0.60
C ALA A 87 8.88 -0.38 -0.72
N ARG A 88 8.70 -1.47 -1.47
CA ARG A 88 9.35 -1.67 -2.78
C ARG A 88 8.98 -0.58 -3.79
N TRP A 89 7.73 -0.10 -3.77
CA TRP A 89 7.30 0.97 -4.65
C TRP A 89 8.13 2.25 -4.46
N LYS A 90 8.45 2.61 -3.21
CA LYS A 90 9.28 3.79 -2.91
C LYS A 90 10.67 3.68 -3.53
N ASP A 91 11.26 2.48 -3.50
CA ASP A 91 12.57 2.24 -4.11
C ASP A 91 12.49 2.35 -5.64
N VAL A 92 11.49 1.71 -6.26
CA VAL A 92 11.28 1.77 -7.71
C VAL A 92 10.98 3.19 -8.19
N GLU A 93 10.18 3.95 -7.44
CA GLU A 93 9.87 5.34 -7.74
C GLU A 93 11.14 6.22 -7.68
N LYS A 94 12.02 5.95 -6.71
CA LYS A 94 13.31 6.64 -6.60
C LYS A 94 14.21 6.31 -7.80
N GLU A 95 14.36 5.03 -8.13
CA GLU A 95 15.13 4.57 -9.30
C GLU A 95 14.59 5.20 -10.59
N GLN A 96 13.26 5.21 -10.75
CA GLN A 96 12.60 5.86 -11.89
C GLN A 96 12.96 7.36 -11.93
N LYS A 97 12.83 8.09 -10.81
CA LYS A 97 13.18 9.51 -10.76
C LYS A 97 14.64 9.77 -11.13
N GLU A 98 15.56 8.93 -10.66
CA GLU A 98 16.99 9.04 -11.00
C GLU A 98 17.25 8.83 -12.50
N VAL A 99 16.61 7.84 -13.11
CA VAL A 99 16.72 7.60 -14.56
C VAL A 99 16.10 8.75 -15.35
N TYR A 100 14.88 9.16 -15.00
CA TYR A 100 14.15 10.21 -15.70
C TYR A 100 14.75 11.60 -15.52
N GLN A 101 15.48 11.86 -14.42
CA GLN A 101 16.13 13.15 -14.17
C GLN A 101 16.94 13.64 -15.38
N ARG A 102 17.67 12.74 -16.04
CA ARG A 102 18.52 13.03 -17.21
C ARG A 102 17.74 13.35 -18.48
N PHE A 103 16.46 13.05 -18.50
CA PHE A 103 15.55 13.28 -19.62
C PHE A 103 14.52 14.37 -19.30
N THR A 104 14.61 14.99 -18.12
CA THR A 104 13.76 16.14 -17.80
C THR A 104 14.03 17.28 -18.78
N PRO A 105 13.00 18.05 -19.19
CA PRO A 105 13.19 19.18 -20.09
C PRO A 105 14.26 20.17 -19.60
N GLN A 106 14.32 20.42 -18.29
CA GLN A 106 15.30 21.30 -17.68
C GLN A 106 16.73 20.77 -17.83
N PHE A 107 16.96 19.47 -17.59
CA PHE A 107 18.28 18.87 -17.76
C PHE A 107 18.71 18.86 -19.24
N LEU A 108 17.78 18.53 -20.15
CA LEU A 108 18.05 18.55 -21.58
C LEU A 108 18.36 19.96 -22.10
N LEU A 109 17.66 20.99 -21.60
CA LEU A 109 17.94 22.39 -21.92
C LEU A 109 19.31 22.82 -21.38
N MET A 110 19.66 22.45 -20.15
CA MET A 110 20.98 22.69 -19.58
C MET A 110 22.07 22.04 -20.45
N ARG A 111 21.88 20.77 -20.84
CA ARG A 111 22.80 20.05 -21.73
C ARG A 111 22.91 20.70 -23.12
N LEU A 112 21.80 21.21 -23.68
CA LEU A 112 21.83 21.97 -24.93
C LEU A 112 22.68 23.23 -24.78
N ARG A 113 22.52 24.00 -23.69
CA ARG A 113 23.33 25.20 -23.42
C ARG A 113 24.82 24.88 -23.33
N HIS A 114 25.20 23.83 -22.59
CA HIS A 114 26.60 23.38 -22.53
C HIS A 114 27.13 22.97 -23.90
N ALA A 115 26.35 22.24 -24.69
CA ALA A 115 26.74 21.87 -26.04
C ALA A 115 26.86 23.09 -26.98
N THR A 116 26.09 24.16 -26.75
CA THR A 116 26.24 25.42 -27.49
C THR A 116 27.56 26.11 -27.15
N ILE A 117 27.89 26.23 -25.86
CA ILE A 117 29.16 26.84 -25.40
C ILE A 117 30.35 26.05 -25.94
N ALA A 118 30.36 24.73 -25.78
CA ALA A 118 31.44 23.89 -26.29
C ALA A 118 31.60 23.98 -27.83
N GLN A 119 30.50 24.22 -28.56
CA GLN A 119 30.56 24.43 -30.01
C GLN A 119 31.17 25.77 -30.38
N ASP A 120 30.89 26.81 -29.58
CA ASP A 120 31.49 28.14 -29.72
C ASP A 120 33.00 28.05 -29.50
N ASP A 121 33.41 27.47 -28.37
CA ASP A 121 34.81 27.25 -28.00
C ASP A 121 35.57 26.47 -29.09
N LEU A 122 34.97 25.40 -29.64
CA LEU A 122 35.56 24.63 -30.75
C LEU A 122 35.73 25.47 -32.02
N SER A 123 34.77 26.33 -32.33
CA SER A 123 34.87 27.22 -33.49
C SER A 123 35.96 28.28 -33.30
N GLU A 124 36.06 28.86 -32.11
CA GLU A 124 37.09 29.84 -31.76
C GLU A 124 38.49 29.24 -31.71
N ALA A 125 38.63 28.00 -31.20
CA ALA A 125 39.89 27.26 -31.23
C ALA A 125 40.36 27.03 -32.67
N ARG A 126 39.47 26.56 -33.56
CA ARG A 126 39.79 26.32 -34.97
C ARG A 126 40.19 27.60 -35.71
N ALA A 127 39.53 28.72 -35.39
CA ALA A 127 39.88 30.04 -35.92
C ALA A 127 41.26 30.50 -35.42
N SER A 128 41.53 30.31 -34.13
CA SER A 128 42.82 30.65 -33.52
C SER A 128 43.98 29.84 -34.11
N GLU A 129 43.79 28.54 -34.31
CA GLU A 129 44.75 27.65 -34.97
C GLU A 129 45.05 28.11 -36.41
N PHE A 130 44.02 28.48 -37.17
CA PHE A 130 44.18 28.95 -38.54
C PHE A 130 44.98 30.26 -38.62
N VAL A 131 44.70 31.22 -37.72
CA VAL A 131 45.44 32.49 -37.64
C VAL A 131 46.90 32.27 -37.24
N GLN A 132 47.15 31.37 -36.29
CA GLN A 132 48.50 31.01 -35.86
C GLN A 132 49.30 30.33 -36.98
N ALA A 133 48.70 29.36 -37.69
CA ALA A 133 49.33 28.69 -38.81
C ALA A 133 49.66 29.66 -39.96
N SER A 134 48.75 30.59 -40.26
CA SER A 134 48.95 31.63 -41.29
C SER A 134 50.08 32.62 -40.95
N SER A 135 50.47 32.71 -39.67
CA SER A 135 51.49 33.65 -39.18
C SER A 135 52.89 33.03 -39.07
N ALA A 136 53.01 31.70 -39.15
CA ALA A 136 54.23 30.98 -38.80
C ALA A 136 55.13 30.58 -39.99
N GLU A 137 54.60 30.41 -41.21
CA GLU A 137 55.41 29.96 -42.37
C GLU A 137 55.02 30.63 -43.71
N PRO A 138 56.01 31.02 -44.55
CA PRO A 138 55.77 31.41 -45.94
C PRO A 138 55.55 30.18 -46.82
N VAL A 139 54.31 29.66 -46.84
CA VAL A 139 53.90 28.52 -47.67
C VAL A 139 53.64 28.97 -49.13
N PRO A 140 53.99 28.16 -50.16
CA PRO A 140 53.69 28.47 -51.55
C PRO A 140 52.18 28.69 -51.78
N ILE A 141 51.87 29.73 -52.57
CA ILE A 141 50.54 30.33 -52.80
C ILE A 141 49.44 29.30 -53.16
N ALA A 142 49.81 28.19 -53.82
CA ALA A 142 48.87 27.15 -54.24
C ALA A 142 48.45 26.17 -53.12
N ALA A 143 49.30 25.91 -52.13
CA ALA A 143 48.95 25.06 -50.97
C ALA A 143 48.06 25.84 -49.99
N ASN A 144 48.31 27.14 -49.86
CA ASN A 144 47.56 28.05 -49.02
C ASN A 144 46.08 28.16 -49.42
N GLY A 145 45.78 28.15 -50.74
CA GLY A 145 44.39 28.21 -51.24
C GLY A 145 43.53 27.02 -50.81
N LYS A 146 44.08 25.81 -50.85
CA LYS A 146 43.36 24.60 -50.42
C LYS A 146 43.13 24.57 -48.91
N GLU A 147 44.13 24.96 -48.12
CA GLU A 147 44.03 25.04 -46.65
C GLU A 147 43.00 26.10 -46.20
N ILE A 148 42.93 27.22 -46.92
CA ILE A 148 41.90 28.25 -46.73
C ILE A 148 40.51 27.68 -47.02
N ASP A 149 40.32 27.02 -48.16
CA ASP A 149 39.02 26.46 -48.55
C ASP A 149 38.55 25.37 -47.56
N ASP A 150 39.46 24.51 -47.11
CA ASP A 150 39.20 23.47 -46.11
C ASP A 150 38.84 24.10 -44.74
N PHE A 151 39.58 25.13 -44.30
CA PHE A 151 39.23 25.89 -43.10
C PHE A 151 37.84 26.54 -43.21
N VAL A 152 37.56 27.25 -44.31
CA VAL A 152 36.28 27.93 -44.52
C VAL A 152 35.13 26.93 -44.48
N LYS A 153 35.31 25.75 -45.07
CA LYS A 153 34.30 24.68 -45.06
C LYS A 153 34.06 24.15 -43.64
N GLU A 154 35.13 23.82 -42.90
CA GLU A 154 35.04 23.29 -41.54
C GLU A 154 34.44 24.33 -40.58
N PHE A 155 34.95 25.56 -40.60
CA PHE A 155 34.49 26.64 -39.73
C PHE A 155 33.02 26.99 -39.99
N LYS A 156 32.58 27.02 -41.26
CA LYS A 156 31.16 27.22 -41.61
C LYS A 156 30.27 26.13 -41.02
N GLU A 157 30.66 24.85 -41.12
CA GLU A 157 29.86 23.78 -40.54
C GLU A 157 29.83 23.85 -39.00
N LEU A 158 30.93 24.21 -38.34
CA LEU A 158 30.96 24.45 -36.89
C LEU A 158 30.00 25.58 -36.46
N ARG A 159 30.07 26.74 -37.12
CA ARG A 159 29.20 27.90 -36.82
C ARG A 159 27.74 27.64 -37.14
N LYS A 160 27.45 26.88 -38.20
CA LYS A 160 26.08 26.46 -38.54
C LYS A 160 25.46 25.59 -37.45
N VAL A 161 26.22 24.66 -36.88
CA VAL A 161 25.76 23.85 -35.73
C VAL A 161 25.54 24.73 -34.51
N TYR A 162 26.45 25.65 -34.22
CA TYR A 162 26.30 26.63 -33.13
C TYR A 162 25.00 27.44 -33.26
N HIS A 163 24.79 28.12 -34.39
CA HIS A 163 23.62 28.96 -34.60
C HIS A 163 22.31 28.16 -34.58
N LYS A 164 22.31 26.92 -35.08
CA LYS A 164 21.16 26.02 -34.93
C LYS A 164 20.84 25.74 -33.45
N ARG A 165 21.86 25.45 -32.63
CA ARG A 165 21.67 25.20 -31.19
C ARG A 165 21.21 26.45 -30.45
N VAL A 166 21.72 27.63 -30.80
CA VAL A 166 21.25 28.92 -30.26
C VAL A 166 19.77 29.13 -30.57
N MET A 167 19.37 29.03 -31.85
CA MET A 167 17.97 29.18 -32.25
C MET A 167 17.04 28.20 -31.53
N TRP A 168 17.48 26.96 -31.33
CA TRP A 168 16.69 25.96 -30.61
C TRP A 168 16.62 26.27 -29.11
N GLY A 169 17.70 26.73 -28.51
CA GLY A 169 17.74 27.17 -27.11
C GLY A 169 16.84 28.37 -26.85
N ASP A 170 16.78 29.33 -27.78
CA ASP A 170 15.92 30.52 -27.68
C ASP A 170 14.44 30.15 -27.82
N ARG A 171 14.10 29.33 -28.83
CA ARG A 171 12.73 28.81 -29.02
C ARG A 171 12.25 28.01 -27.80
N TRP A 172 13.13 27.19 -27.23
CA TRP A 172 12.82 26.45 -26.01
C TRP A 172 12.60 27.41 -24.84
N SER A 173 13.50 28.38 -24.62
CA SER A 173 13.37 29.36 -23.54
C SER A 173 12.12 30.25 -23.68
N ALA A 174 11.66 30.47 -24.92
CA ALA A 174 10.42 31.17 -25.24
C ALA A 174 9.15 30.29 -25.11
N GLY A 175 9.28 29.02 -24.68
CA GLY A 175 8.15 28.10 -24.52
C GLY A 175 7.55 27.59 -25.83
N GLN A 176 8.24 27.76 -26.96
CA GLN A 176 7.76 27.35 -28.29
C GLN A 176 8.06 25.88 -28.60
N VAL A 177 8.68 25.16 -27.68
CA VAL A 177 8.98 23.73 -27.78
C VAL A 177 7.96 22.96 -26.94
N ALA A 178 7.05 22.25 -27.60
CA ALA A 178 6.12 21.34 -26.96
C ALA A 178 6.77 19.96 -26.84
N TRP A 179 6.80 19.43 -25.62
CA TRP A 179 7.08 18.03 -25.35
C TRP A 179 5.78 17.26 -25.54
N ARG A 180 5.84 16.06 -26.13
CA ARG A 180 4.68 15.18 -26.08
C ARG A 180 4.56 14.67 -24.65
N ASP A 181 3.43 14.95 -24.03
CA ASP A 181 3.01 14.21 -22.85
C ASP A 181 2.53 12.84 -23.37
N ASP A 182 3.16 11.76 -22.93
CA ASP A 182 2.64 10.41 -23.11
C ASP A 182 1.41 10.19 -22.22
#